data_AF-A0A1I4T2Q0-F1
#
_entry.id   AF-A0A1I4T2Q0-F1
#
_cell.length_a   1.000
_cell.length_b   1.000
_cell.length_c   1.000
_cell.angle_alpha   90.00
_cell.angle_beta   90.00
_cell.angle_gamma   90.00
#
_symmetry.space_group_name_H-M   'P 1'
#
loop_
_entity.id
_entity.type
_entity.pdbx_description
1 polymer ?
#
loop_
_entity_poly.entity_id
_entity_poly.type
_entity_poly.pdbx_seq_one_letter_code
_entity_poly.pdbx_strand_id
1 'polypeptide(L)' 'MKTKLALFLFALGLGSSMAVASTPCTYQCDVQYRSCLQYSSAAECRALRLECYGECM' A
#
# COMPACT_ATOMS: atom_id res chain seq x y z
N MET A 1 24.73 -14.34 -1.40
CA MET A 1 23.44 -14.80 -1.95
C MET A 1 22.33 -14.68 -0.89
N LYS A 2 21.69 -13.51 -0.69
CA LYS A 2 20.56 -13.34 0.28
C LYS A 2 19.57 -12.18 -0.02
N THR A 3 19.47 -11.68 -1.26
CA THR A 3 18.68 -10.45 -1.56
C THR A 3 17.37 -10.70 -2.31
N LYS A 4 17.01 -11.96 -2.60
CA LYS A 4 15.84 -12.28 -3.43
C LYS A 4 14.52 -12.42 -2.66
N LEU A 5 14.54 -12.35 -1.32
CA LEU A 5 13.33 -12.54 -0.50
C LEU A 5 12.45 -11.28 -0.40
N ALA A 6 13.05 -10.08 -0.52
CA ALA A 6 12.30 -8.83 -0.36
C ALA A 6 11.34 -8.53 -1.52
N LEU A 7 11.68 -8.97 -2.74
CA LEU A 7 10.86 -8.73 -3.94
C LEU A 7 9.61 -9.63 -4.00
N PHE A 8 9.60 -10.76 -3.30
CA PHE A 8 8.40 -11.61 -3.22
C PHE A 8 7.33 -11.03 -2.28
N LEU A 9 7.70 -10.17 -1.33
CA LEU A 9 6.76 -9.53 -0.41
C LEU A 9 5.98 -8.36 -1.02
N PHE A 10 6.43 -7.84 -2.16
CA PHE A 10 5.70 -6.81 -2.94
C PHE A 10 4.73 -7.42 -3.96
N ALA A 11 5.00 -8.66 -4.41
CA ALA A 11 4.17 -9.39 -5.38
C ALA A 11 3.13 -10.30 -4.71
N LEU A 12 3.38 -10.71 -3.46
CA LEU A 12 2.31 -11.07 -2.55
C LEU A 12 1.60 -9.76 -2.25
N GLY A 13 0.33 -9.63 -2.60
CA GLY A 13 -0.57 -8.59 -2.10
C GLY A 13 -0.75 -8.69 -0.58
N LEU A 14 0.36 -8.62 0.16
CA LEU A 14 0.44 -8.10 1.50
C LEU A 14 0.34 -6.58 1.36
N GLY A 15 -0.80 -6.12 0.82
CA GLY A 15 -1.59 -5.15 1.53
C GLY A 15 -1.68 -5.72 2.94
N SER A 16 -0.68 -5.36 3.76
CA SER A 16 -0.81 -5.47 5.19
C SER A 16 -2.07 -4.66 5.42
N SER A 17 -3.18 -5.36 5.59
CA SER A 17 -4.39 -4.84 6.17
C SER A 17 -3.93 -4.39 7.54
N MET A 18 -3.38 -3.17 7.58
CA MET A 18 -3.19 -2.41 8.77
C MET A 18 -4.62 -2.05 9.12
N ALA A 19 -5.35 -3.03 9.66
CA ALA A 19 -6.56 -2.84 10.42
C ALA A 19 -6.14 -2.10 11.69
N VAL A 20 -5.63 -0.88 11.51
CA VAL A 20 -5.46 0.10 12.57
C VAL A 20 -6.86 0.59 12.84
N ALA A 21 -7.47 -0.07 13.82
CA ALA A 21 -8.70 0.38 14.42
C ALA A 21 -8.65 1.91 14.59
N SER A 22 -9.69 2.57 14.09
CA SER A 22 -10.10 3.94 14.49
C SER A 22 -9.50 5.15 13.75
N THR A 23 -9.02 5.02 12.51
CA THR A 23 -8.93 6.17 11.56
C THR A 23 -9.76 5.89 10.32
N PRO A 24 -10.38 6.88 9.65
CA PRO A 24 -11.19 6.60 8.47
C PRO A 24 -10.31 5.87 7.47
N CYS A 25 -10.68 4.65 7.09
CA CYS A 25 -9.86 3.74 6.29
C CYS A 25 -9.22 4.42 5.06
N THR A 26 -9.96 5.34 4.43
CA THR A 26 -9.51 6.20 3.32
C THR A 26 -8.31 7.10 3.66
N TYR A 27 -8.19 7.59 4.90
CA TYR A 27 -7.05 8.38 5.37
C TYR A 27 -5.77 7.55 5.42
N GLN A 28 -5.85 6.27 5.83
CA GLN A 28 -4.68 5.37 5.79
C GLN A 28 -4.22 5.15 4.35
N CYS A 29 -5.15 5.00 3.42
CA CYS A 29 -4.84 4.91 1.99
C CYS A 29 -4.15 6.18 1.46
N ASP A 30 -4.56 7.37 1.91
CA ASP A 30 -3.89 8.64 1.58
C ASP A 30 -2.46 8.73 2.14
N VAL A 31 -2.25 8.27 3.37
CA VAL A 31 -0.93 8.23 4.01
C VAL A 31 -0.01 7.25 3.26
N GLN A 32 -0.50 6.06 2.91
CA GLN A 32 0.25 5.09 2.13
C GLN A 32 0.58 5.60 0.73
N TYR A 33 -0.36 6.29 0.07
CA TYR A 33 -0.11 6.95 -1.21
C TYR A 33 1.05 7.94 -1.13
N ARG A 34 1.06 8.80 -0.09
CA ARG A 34 2.14 9.77 0.14
C ARG A 34 3.49 9.10 0.40
N SER A 35 3.50 8.01 1.16
CA SER A 35 4.70 7.21 1.41
C SER A 35 5.21 6.57 0.11
N CYS A 36 4.31 5.98 -0.68
CA CYS A 36 4.63 5.35 -1.95
C CYS A 36 5.27 6.33 -2.94
N LEU A 37 4.80 7.59 -3.00
CA LEU A 37 5.37 8.62 -3.87
C LEU A 37 6.85 8.93 -3.58
N GLN A 38 7.37 8.55 -2.41
CA GLN A 38 8.79 8.72 -2.09
C GLN A 38 9.68 7.65 -2.73
N TYR A 39 9.11 6.52 -3.15
CA TYR A 39 9.86 5.34 -3.61
C TYR A 39 9.43 4.82 -4.99
N SER A 40 8.26 5.22 -5.49
CA SER A 40 7.67 4.70 -6.73
C SER A 40 6.98 5.77 -7.55
N SER A 41 6.55 5.40 -8.74
CA SER A 41 5.88 6.31 -9.66
C SER A 41 4.47 6.67 -9.18
N ALA A 42 4.02 7.89 -9.49
CA ALA A 42 2.67 8.32 -9.15
C ALA A 42 1.56 7.44 -9.76
N ALA A 43 1.85 6.76 -10.88
CA ALA A 43 0.93 5.82 -11.51
C ALA A 43 0.74 4.55 -10.66
N GLU A 44 1.83 3.93 -10.21
CA GLU A 44 1.79 2.74 -9.34
C GLU A 44 1.15 3.06 -7.99
N CYS A 45 1.53 4.18 -7.38
CA CYS A 45 0.95 4.60 -6.10
C CYS A 45 -0.54 4.88 -6.20
N ARG A 46 -1.02 5.41 -7.32
CA ARG A 46 -2.46 5.65 -7.55
C ARG A 46 -3.23 4.34 -7.64
N ALA A 47 -2.68 3.32 -8.30
CA ALA A 47 -3.28 1.99 -8.37
C ALA A 47 -3.42 1.39 -6.96
N LEU A 48 -2.35 1.43 -6.16
CA LEU A 48 -2.36 0.98 -4.76
C LEU A 48 -3.38 1.73 -3.89
N ARG A 49 -3.49 3.06 -4.09
CA ARG A 49 -4.49 3.86 -3.38
C ARG A 49 -5.92 3.44 -3.76
N LEU A 50 -6.20 3.25 -5.05
CA LEU A 50 -7.54 2.86 -5.50
C LEU A 50 -7.95 1.48 -4.97
N GLU A 51 -7.02 0.53 -4.96
CA GLU A 51 -7.23 -0.80 -4.37
C GLU A 51 -7.54 -0.68 -2.87
N CYS A 52 -6.72 0.08 -2.13
CA CYS A 52 -6.95 0.34 -0.70
C CYS A 52 -8.32 0.98 -0.42
N TYR A 53 -8.76 1.95 -1.24
CA TYR A 53 -10.09 2.54 -1.10
C TYR A 53 -11.22 1.53 -1.40
N GLY A 54 -10.99 0.57 -2.29
CA GLY A 54 -11.94 -0.50 -2.60
C GLY A 54 -12.11 -1.48 -1.43
N GLU A 55 -11.06 -1.74 -0.66
CA GLU A 55 -11.13 -2.58 0.56
C GLU A 55 -11.78 -1.86 1.75
N CYS A 56 -11.89 -0.53 1.69
CA CYS A 56 -12.53 0.29 2.72
C CYS A 56 -14.06 0.39 2.60
N MET A 57 -14.66 -0.08 1.50
CA MET A 57 -16.11 -0.05 1.22
C MET A 57 -16.79 -1.34 1.68
#